data_AF-A0AAD5U937-F1
#
_entry.id   AF-A0AAD5U937-F1
#
_cell.length_a   1.000
_cell.length_b   1.000
_cell.length_c   1.000
_cell.angle_alpha   90.00
_cell.angle_beta   90.00
_cell.angle_gamma   90.00
#
_symmetry.space_group_name_H-M   'P 1'
#
loop_
_entity.id
_entity.type
_entity.pdbx_description
1 polymer ?
#
loop_
_entity_poly.entity_id
_entity_poly.type
_entity_poly.pdbx_seq_one_letter_code
_entity_poly.pdbx_strand_id
1 'polypeptide(L)'
;MSNLTSSESEKITKESRISVSTSPIETENISPLDEAVPALIINEETTTMHFLCKSKLGWIAWREKEASLFSLFERAFSASRCELKFGESMDEFGLEIEIPNNQIEKFEKFFKGKALLTEINKIHGQDPCTIIAGDVRLSNLKKTRGSGMTVANSSIPSSLTVIQTRIRLLKDCMDRRDKEFQAVKDQSIAQEDQISLKFEQIEKKLEKKNLMVLENINKVKKELINIVLKELSTLDD
;
A
#
# COMPACT_ATOMS: atom_id res chain seq x y z
N MET A 1 16.72 -98.01 17.44
CA MET A 1 16.66 -97.19 18.67
C MET A 1 17.23 -95.83 18.32
N SER A 2 16.39 -94.88 17.88
CA SER A 2 15.97 -93.67 18.63
C SER A 2 17.07 -92.59 18.64
N ASN A 3 16.93 -91.31 18.28
CA ASN A 3 15.84 -90.44 17.81
C ASN A 3 16.50 -89.11 17.30
N LEU A 4 15.66 -88.20 16.73
CA LEU A 4 15.83 -86.74 16.49
C LEU A 4 16.33 -86.30 15.09
N THR A 5 15.41 -85.91 14.16
CA THR A 5 14.90 -84.53 13.82
C THR A 5 15.92 -83.67 13.05
N SER A 6 15.61 -82.88 12.03
CA SER A 6 14.42 -82.58 11.23
C SER A 6 14.94 -81.86 9.97
N SER A 7 14.36 -82.17 8.82
CA SER A 7 14.64 -81.55 7.52
C SER A 7 13.98 -80.18 7.38
N GLU A 8 14.73 -79.24 6.82
CA GLU A 8 14.39 -77.84 6.60
C GLU A 8 14.03 -77.64 5.12
N SER A 9 12.74 -77.50 4.78
CA SER A 9 12.28 -76.80 3.57
C SER A 9 10.77 -76.60 3.63
N GLU A 10 10.31 -75.35 3.48
CA GLU A 10 9.09 -74.89 2.79
C GLU A 10 8.52 -73.63 3.47
N LYS A 11 8.52 -72.50 2.77
CA LYS A 11 7.50 -71.48 2.97
C LYS A 11 7.00 -70.93 1.64
N ILE A 12 5.87 -71.54 1.29
CA ILE A 12 4.87 -71.31 0.27
C ILE A 12 4.48 -69.82 0.12
N THR A 13 4.59 -69.36 -1.12
CA THR A 13 3.84 -68.29 -1.77
C THR A 13 2.34 -68.61 -1.75
N LYS A 14 1.46 -67.66 -1.40
CA LYS A 14 0.08 -67.65 -1.91
C LYS A 14 -0.58 -66.28 -1.84
N GLU A 15 -1.20 -65.96 -2.97
CA GLU A 15 -1.97 -64.78 -3.30
C GLU A 15 -3.21 -64.61 -2.41
N SER A 16 -3.57 -63.36 -2.11
CA SER A 16 -4.96 -63.02 -1.82
C SER A 16 -5.26 -61.57 -2.21
N ARG A 17 -6.00 -61.45 -3.33
CA ARG A 17 -7.08 -60.50 -3.63
C ARG A 17 -6.89 -59.05 -3.19
N ILE A 18 -6.65 -58.23 -4.22
CA ILE A 18 -6.93 -56.80 -4.31
C ILE A 18 -8.41 -56.56 -3.95
N SER A 19 -8.66 -55.92 -2.81
CA SER A 19 -9.87 -55.15 -2.56
C SER A 19 -9.50 -53.67 -2.62
N VAL A 20 -9.82 -53.03 -3.75
CA VAL A 20 -9.75 -51.57 -3.90
C VAL A 20 -10.83 -50.97 -3.01
N SER A 21 -10.45 -50.53 -1.81
CA SER A 21 -11.23 -49.60 -1.01
C SER A 21 -10.84 -48.19 -1.44
N THR A 22 -11.59 -47.62 -2.39
CA THR A 22 -11.57 -46.18 -2.67
C THR A 22 -12.25 -45.46 -1.49
N SER A 23 -11.48 -45.20 -0.46
CA SER A 23 -11.75 -44.10 0.47
C SER A 23 -11.18 -42.82 -0.16
N PRO A 24 -11.88 -41.67 -0.12
CA PRO A 24 -11.33 -40.43 -0.64
C PRO A 24 -10.09 -40.07 0.17
N ILE A 25 -9.01 -39.70 -0.52
CA ILE A 25 -7.88 -39.00 0.11
C ILE A 25 -8.44 -37.63 0.53
N GLU A 26 -8.89 -37.53 1.77
CA GLU A 26 -9.10 -36.25 2.42
C GLU A 26 -7.72 -35.60 2.49
N THR A 27 -7.48 -34.62 1.62
CA THR A 27 -6.45 -33.62 1.83
C THR A 27 -6.80 -32.92 3.13
N GLU A 28 -6.32 -33.43 4.25
CA GLU A 28 -6.38 -32.76 5.53
C GLU A 28 -5.81 -31.35 5.32
N ASN A 29 -6.69 -30.35 5.42
CA ASN A 29 -6.32 -28.95 5.56
C ASN A 29 -5.66 -28.80 6.93
N ILE A 30 -4.40 -29.22 7.02
CA ILE A 30 -3.58 -28.99 8.21
C ILE A 30 -3.44 -27.47 8.31
N SER A 31 -4.08 -26.87 9.32
CA SER A 31 -3.94 -25.45 9.58
C SER A 31 -2.48 -25.19 9.97
N PRO A 32 -1.86 -24.09 9.53
CA PRO A 32 -0.51 -23.71 10.00
C PRO A 32 -0.37 -23.63 11.53
N LEU A 33 -1.50 -23.61 12.25
CA LEU A 33 -1.64 -23.51 13.69
C LEU A 33 -1.50 -24.84 14.45
N ASP A 34 -1.63 -25.99 13.78
CA ASP A 34 -1.71 -27.30 14.46
C ASP A 34 -0.33 -27.98 14.67
N GLU A 35 0.73 -27.45 14.05
CA GLU A 35 2.10 -27.94 14.26
C GLU A 35 2.82 -27.11 15.32
N ALA A 36 3.22 -27.76 16.42
CA ALA A 36 3.98 -27.13 17.49
C ALA A 36 5.26 -26.48 16.96
N VAL A 37 5.34 -25.15 17.04
CA VAL A 37 6.51 -24.39 16.61
C VAL A 37 7.55 -24.39 17.75
N PRO A 38 8.81 -24.79 17.50
CA PRO A 38 9.87 -24.68 18.50
C PRO A 38 10.07 -23.21 18.91
N ALA A 39 10.35 -22.98 20.19
CA ALA A 39 10.51 -21.66 20.77
C ALA A 39 11.53 -20.80 20.00
N LEU A 40 11.26 -19.51 19.86
CA LEU A 40 12.13 -18.50 19.25
C LEU A 40 13.56 -18.60 19.79
N ILE A 41 14.49 -19.05 18.95
CA ILE A 41 15.92 -19.04 19.27
C ILE A 41 16.45 -17.64 18.95
N ILE A 42 16.81 -16.91 19.99
CA ILE A 42 17.38 -15.57 19.89
C ILE A 42 18.73 -15.68 19.16
N ASN A 43 18.89 -14.96 18.04
CA ASN A 43 20.07 -14.90 17.14
C ASN A 43 20.10 -15.89 15.96
N GLU A 44 18.98 -16.47 15.53
CA GLU A 44 18.93 -17.19 14.26
C GLU A 44 18.94 -16.24 13.05
N GLU A 45 19.59 -16.67 11.98
CA GLU A 45 19.52 -15.97 10.70
C GLU A 45 18.07 -15.93 10.21
N THR A 46 17.60 -14.73 9.89
CA THR A 46 16.25 -14.49 9.38
C THR A 46 16.27 -14.20 7.88
N THR A 47 15.17 -14.54 7.23
CA THR A 47 14.89 -14.19 5.84
C THR A 47 13.59 -13.41 5.79
N THR A 48 13.57 -12.32 5.01
CA THR A 48 12.34 -11.56 4.75
C THR A 48 11.66 -12.11 3.51
N MET A 49 10.42 -12.54 3.69
CA MET A 49 9.52 -13.01 2.65
C MET A 49 8.62 -11.85 2.22
N HIS A 50 8.64 -11.53 0.94
CA HIS A 50 7.81 -10.49 0.33
C HIS A 50 6.81 -11.15 -0.59
N PHE A 51 5.53 -10.86 -0.45
CA PHE A 51 4.51 -11.35 -1.37
C PHE A 51 3.37 -10.37 -1.52
N LEU A 52 2.65 -10.50 -2.63
CA LEU A 52 1.53 -9.65 -2.98
C LEU A 52 0.21 -10.36 -2.73
N CYS A 53 -0.67 -9.71 -1.99
CA CYS A 53 -2.07 -10.05 -1.77
C CYS A 53 -2.94 -9.17 -2.66
N LYS A 54 -3.56 -9.75 -3.69
CA LYS A 54 -4.59 -9.07 -4.47
C LYS A 54 -5.95 -9.32 -3.81
N SER A 55 -6.69 -8.28 -3.49
CA SER A 55 -8.00 -8.41 -2.85
C SER A 55 -8.92 -7.27 -3.26
N LYS A 56 -10.22 -7.56 -3.33
CA LYS A 56 -11.28 -6.54 -3.48
C LYS A 56 -11.60 -5.82 -2.17
N LEU A 57 -11.02 -6.28 -1.05
CA LEU A 57 -11.18 -5.64 0.25
C LEU A 57 -10.39 -4.33 0.29
N GLY A 58 -11.05 -3.26 0.71
CA GLY A 58 -10.40 -1.95 0.83
C GLY A 58 -9.31 -1.91 1.90
N TRP A 59 -8.39 -0.96 1.76
CA TRP A 59 -7.25 -0.75 2.65
C TRP A 59 -7.58 -0.76 4.15
N ILE A 60 -8.68 -0.11 4.55
CA ILE A 60 -9.08 -0.01 5.96
C ILE A 60 -9.29 -1.39 6.58
N ALA A 61 -9.88 -2.33 5.83
CA ALA A 61 -10.11 -3.70 6.30
C ALA A 61 -8.79 -4.47 6.51
N TRP A 62 -7.77 -4.19 5.69
CA TRP A 62 -6.43 -4.76 5.87
C TRP A 62 -5.71 -4.16 7.06
N ARG A 63 -5.78 -2.84 7.24
CA ARG A 63 -5.13 -2.14 8.35
C ARG A 63 -5.72 -2.50 9.71
N GLU A 64 -7.04 -2.66 9.81
CA GLU A 64 -7.69 -3.10 11.05
C GLU A 64 -7.31 -4.53 11.45
N LYS A 65 -6.96 -5.37 10.48
CA LYS A 65 -6.60 -6.78 10.69
C LYS A 65 -5.09 -7.03 10.71
N GLU A 66 -4.27 -5.99 10.59
CA GLU A 66 -2.80 -6.10 10.58
C GLU A 66 -2.26 -6.83 11.82
N ALA A 67 -2.78 -6.50 13.01
CA ALA A 67 -2.39 -7.17 14.26
C ALA A 67 -2.76 -8.67 14.26
N SER A 68 -3.90 -9.02 13.66
CA SER A 68 -4.34 -10.41 13.53
C SER A 68 -3.49 -11.17 12.52
N LEU A 69 -3.09 -10.52 11.42
CA LEU A 69 -2.15 -11.08 10.45
C LEU A 69 -0.79 -11.32 11.11
N PHE A 70 -0.25 -10.35 11.85
CA PHE A 70 0.99 -10.53 12.60
C PHE A 70 0.90 -11.72 13.55
N SER A 71 -0.17 -11.82 14.35
CA SER A 71 -0.36 -12.93 15.29
C SER A 71 -0.44 -14.31 14.59
N LEU A 72 -1.05 -14.38 13.41
CA LEU A 72 -1.06 -15.62 12.61
C LEU A 72 0.37 -16.03 12.22
N PHE A 73 1.16 -15.10 11.68
CA PHE A 73 2.51 -15.40 11.21
C PHE A 73 3.50 -15.66 12.36
N GLU A 74 3.34 -14.95 13.47
CA GLU A 74 4.08 -15.18 14.71
C GLU A 74 3.82 -16.60 15.24
N ARG A 75 2.54 -17.02 15.30
CA ARG A 75 2.17 -18.34 15.81
C ARG A 75 2.52 -19.48 14.87
N ALA A 76 2.33 -19.32 13.57
CA ALA A 76 2.50 -20.39 12.58
C ALA A 76 3.96 -20.58 12.16
N PHE A 77 4.76 -19.50 12.13
CA PHE A 77 6.10 -19.49 11.55
C PHE A 77 7.15 -18.80 12.43
N SER A 78 6.82 -18.40 13.66
CA SER A 78 7.70 -17.61 14.53
C SER A 78 8.20 -16.32 13.86
N ALA A 79 7.33 -15.67 13.09
CA ALA A 79 7.68 -14.41 12.44
C ALA A 79 8.06 -13.34 13.46
N SER A 80 9.19 -12.68 13.26
CA SER A 80 9.67 -11.59 14.12
C SER A 80 9.13 -10.22 13.72
N ARG A 81 8.71 -10.08 12.45
CA ARG A 81 8.15 -8.85 11.89
C ARG A 81 7.12 -9.19 10.81
N CYS A 82 6.02 -8.45 10.78
CA CYS A 82 5.08 -8.41 9.66
C CYS A 82 4.75 -6.95 9.38
N GLU A 83 4.86 -6.52 8.12
CA GLU A 83 4.54 -5.16 7.70
C GLU A 83 3.66 -5.20 6.46
N LEU A 84 2.59 -4.41 6.49
CA LEU A 84 1.69 -4.22 5.36
C LEU A 84 2.11 -2.99 4.53
N LYS A 85 2.30 -3.19 3.23
CA LYS A 85 2.68 -2.14 2.26
C LYS A 85 1.61 -1.95 1.19
N PHE A 86 1.55 -0.73 0.68
CA PHE A 86 0.72 -0.42 -0.48
C PHE A 86 1.41 -0.89 -1.77
N GLY A 87 0.63 -1.55 -2.63
CA GLY A 87 0.98 -1.73 -4.04
C GLY A 87 0.69 -0.49 -4.87
N GLU A 88 0.90 -0.60 -6.18
CA GLU A 88 0.60 0.48 -7.14
C GLU A 88 -0.91 0.65 -7.37
N SER A 89 -1.69 -0.40 -7.14
CA SER A 89 -3.15 -0.40 -7.22
C SER A 89 -3.79 -0.51 -5.84
N MET A 90 -4.98 0.06 -5.66
CA MET A 90 -5.76 -0.02 -4.42
C MET A 90 -6.22 -1.45 -4.07
N ASP A 91 -6.17 -2.35 -5.05
CA ASP A 91 -6.54 -3.77 -4.90
C ASP A 91 -5.31 -4.67 -4.64
N GLU A 92 -4.12 -4.08 -4.52
CA GLU A 92 -2.84 -4.77 -4.39
C GLU A 92 -2.13 -4.37 -3.09
N PHE A 93 -1.96 -5.34 -2.20
CA PHE A 93 -1.31 -5.16 -0.89
C PHE A 93 -0.05 -6.00 -0.80
N GLY A 94 1.08 -5.40 -0.44
CA GLY A 94 2.33 -6.11 -0.18
C GLY A 94 2.42 -6.53 1.29
N LEU A 95 2.80 -7.76 1.56
CA LEU A 95 3.15 -8.21 2.91
C LEU A 95 4.64 -8.55 2.95
N GLU A 96 5.32 -7.98 3.94
CA GLU A 96 6.71 -8.27 4.25
C GLU A 96 6.79 -8.95 5.60
N ILE A 97 7.32 -10.17 5.63
CA ILE A 97 7.36 -10.99 6.83
C ILE A 97 8.76 -11.48 7.05
N GLU A 98 9.30 -11.24 8.24
CA GLU A 98 10.61 -11.74 8.64
C GLU A 98 10.44 -13.05 9.40
N ILE A 99 11.04 -14.11 8.87
CA ILE A 99 10.88 -15.48 9.36
C ILE A 99 12.28 -16.08 9.59
N PRO A 100 12.49 -16.84 10.67
CA PRO A 100 13.72 -17.62 10.88
C PRO A 100 13.99 -18.61 9.74
N ASN A 101 15.27 -18.84 9.42
CA ASN A 101 15.65 -19.67 8.26
C ASN A 101 15.13 -21.12 8.32
N ASN A 102 14.99 -21.68 9.52
CA ASN A 102 14.45 -23.01 9.77
C ASN A 102 12.96 -23.16 9.39
N GLN A 103 12.18 -22.06 9.31
CA GLN A 103 10.75 -22.07 8.98
C GLN A 103 10.46 -21.68 7.52
N ILE A 104 11.48 -21.34 6.71
CA ILE A 104 11.28 -20.90 5.31
C ILE A 104 10.66 -21.99 4.46
N GLU A 105 11.14 -23.23 4.54
CA GLU A 105 10.64 -24.34 3.72
C GLU A 105 9.17 -24.65 4.06
N LYS A 106 8.85 -24.60 5.36
CA LYS A 106 7.47 -24.69 5.84
C LYS A 106 6.63 -23.56 5.24
N PHE A 107 7.07 -22.31 5.37
CA PHE A 107 6.36 -21.16 4.82
C PHE A 107 6.10 -21.30 3.32
N GLU A 108 7.09 -21.72 2.52
CA GLU A 108 6.92 -21.93 1.08
C GLU A 108 5.91 -23.02 0.74
N LYS A 109 5.89 -24.11 1.51
CA LYS A 109 4.89 -25.19 1.35
C LYS A 109 3.48 -24.66 1.64
N PHE A 110 3.31 -23.89 2.71
CA PHE A 110 2.03 -23.29 3.08
C PHE A 110 1.59 -22.16 2.14
N PHE A 111 2.54 -21.41 1.58
CA PHE A 111 2.29 -20.33 0.61
C PHE A 111 1.86 -20.88 -0.76
N LYS A 112 2.51 -21.94 -1.25
CA LYS A 112 2.08 -22.65 -2.47
C LYS A 112 0.80 -23.45 -2.24
N GLY A 113 0.57 -23.89 -1.01
CA GLY A 113 -0.68 -24.50 -0.57
C GLY A 113 -1.83 -23.49 -0.49
N LYS A 114 -3.05 -24.00 -0.39
CA LYS A 114 -4.25 -23.17 -0.15
C LYS A 114 -4.43 -22.78 1.32
N ALA A 115 -3.71 -23.42 2.24
CA ALA A 115 -3.89 -23.27 3.68
C ALA A 115 -3.61 -21.85 4.18
N LEU A 116 -2.51 -21.21 3.75
CA LEU A 116 -2.21 -19.83 4.15
C LEU A 116 -3.27 -18.85 3.64
N LEU A 117 -3.72 -19.04 2.40
CA LEU A 117 -4.79 -18.24 1.81
C LEU A 117 -6.10 -18.40 2.60
N THR A 118 -6.43 -19.62 3.02
CA THR A 118 -7.63 -19.90 3.82
C THR A 118 -7.58 -19.19 5.17
N GLU A 119 -6.45 -19.19 5.87
CA GLU A 119 -6.32 -18.48 7.16
C GLU A 119 -6.40 -16.96 7.00
N ILE A 120 -5.83 -16.39 5.94
CA ILE A 120 -5.96 -14.96 5.66
C ILE A 120 -7.42 -14.59 5.38
N ASN A 121 -8.14 -15.39 4.58
CA ASN A 121 -9.56 -15.17 4.32
C ASN A 121 -10.41 -15.23 5.60
N LYS A 122 -10.12 -16.17 6.51
CA LYS A 122 -10.78 -16.26 7.82
C LYS A 122 -10.58 -15.00 8.67
N ILE A 123 -9.37 -14.43 8.70
CA ILE A 123 -9.07 -13.19 9.44
C ILE A 123 -9.91 -12.02 8.92
N HIS A 124 -10.17 -11.99 7.61
CA HIS A 124 -11.03 -11.00 6.96
C HIS A 124 -12.53 -11.36 7.04
N GLY A 125 -12.91 -12.38 7.80
CA GLY A 125 -14.31 -12.77 8.02
C GLY A 125 -14.95 -13.52 6.86
N GLN A 126 -14.15 -14.03 5.92
CA GLN A 126 -14.64 -14.89 4.85
C GLN A 126 -14.58 -16.35 5.30
N ASP A 127 -15.75 -16.97 5.41
CA ASP A 127 -15.86 -18.38 5.75
C ASP A 127 -15.45 -19.23 4.53
N PRO A 128 -14.46 -20.14 4.66
CA PRO A 128 -14.03 -21.02 3.59
C PRO A 128 -15.15 -21.89 3.00
N CYS A 129 -16.25 -22.09 3.72
CA CYS A 129 -17.39 -22.89 3.26
C CYS A 129 -18.35 -22.11 2.34
N THR A 130 -18.33 -20.78 2.33
CA THR A 130 -19.30 -19.96 1.56
C THR A 130 -18.75 -19.40 0.26
N ILE A 131 -17.43 -19.32 0.08
CA ILE A 131 -16.83 -18.67 -1.10
C ILE A 131 -15.92 -19.65 -1.85
N ILE A 132 -16.43 -20.18 -2.97
CA ILE A 132 -15.72 -21.13 -3.86
C ILE A 132 -14.46 -20.49 -4.49
N ALA A 133 -14.40 -19.16 -4.55
CA ALA A 133 -13.23 -18.39 -4.97
C ALA A 133 -12.98 -17.26 -3.97
N GLY A 134 -12.15 -17.48 -2.94
CA GLY A 134 -11.81 -16.46 -1.96
C GLY A 134 -11.35 -15.14 -2.60
N ASP A 135 -11.64 -14.01 -1.95
CA ASP A 135 -11.38 -12.68 -2.53
C ASP A 135 -9.88 -12.33 -2.55
N VAL A 136 -9.08 -12.95 -1.67
CA VAL A 136 -7.64 -12.75 -1.63
C VAL A 136 -6.92 -13.71 -2.59
N ARG A 137 -5.92 -13.22 -3.32
CA ARG A 137 -5.01 -14.03 -4.14
C ARG A 137 -3.57 -13.70 -3.80
N LEU A 138 -2.80 -14.73 -3.44
CA LEU A 138 -1.37 -14.59 -3.15
C LEU A 138 -0.55 -14.73 -4.44
N SER A 139 0.42 -13.86 -4.65
CA SER A 139 1.29 -13.86 -5.83
C SER A 139 2.67 -13.27 -5.52
N ASN A 140 3.63 -13.47 -6.44
CA ASN A 140 4.94 -12.82 -6.42
C ASN A 140 5.75 -13.01 -5.13
N LEU A 141 5.88 -14.26 -4.66
CA LEU A 141 6.78 -14.55 -3.55
C LEU A 141 8.24 -14.25 -3.92
N LYS A 142 8.86 -13.33 -3.20
CA LYS A 142 10.28 -12.99 -3.30
C LYS A 142 10.92 -13.15 -1.94
N LYS A 143 12.15 -13.65 -1.92
CA LYS A 143 12.96 -13.79 -0.71
C LYS A 143 14.06 -12.74 -0.72
N THR A 144 14.25 -12.03 0.38
CA THR A 144 15.41 -11.19 0.61
C THR A 144 16.04 -11.58 1.94
N ARG A 145 17.34 -11.32 2.10
CA ARG A 145 18.01 -11.51 3.39
C ARG A 145 17.31 -10.67 4.47
N GLY A 146 17.03 -11.30 5.62
CA GLY A 146 16.42 -10.64 6.78
C GLY A 146 17.44 -9.86 7.60
N SER A 147 16.96 -9.22 8.67
CA SER A 147 17.75 -8.33 9.52
C SER A 147 18.75 -9.08 10.40
N GLY A 148 18.50 -10.37 10.67
CA GLY A 148 19.27 -11.22 11.58
C GLY A 148 20.56 -11.79 11.00
N MET A 149 21.32 -11.03 10.20
CA MET A 149 22.62 -11.50 9.72
C MET A 149 23.68 -11.42 10.84
N THR A 150 24.26 -12.56 11.22
CA THR A 150 25.60 -12.61 11.81
C THR A 150 26.62 -12.26 10.72
N VAL A 151 26.98 -10.98 10.66
CA VAL A 151 27.91 -10.45 9.66
C VAL A 151 29.33 -10.89 9.98
N ALA A 152 29.74 -12.06 9.50
CA ALA A 152 31.15 -12.46 9.56
C ALA A 152 31.93 -12.16 8.28
N ASN A 153 31.36 -12.29 7.06
CA ASN A 153 32.21 -12.38 5.85
C ASN A 153 31.66 -11.80 4.54
N SER A 154 30.73 -10.85 4.52
CA SER A 154 30.37 -10.16 3.28
C SER A 154 30.62 -8.67 3.39
N SER A 155 31.37 -8.13 2.41
CA SER A 155 31.55 -6.70 2.11
C SER A 155 30.18 -6.04 1.86
N ILE A 156 29.43 -5.85 2.92
CA ILE A 156 28.23 -5.03 2.97
C ILE A 156 28.72 -3.69 3.51
N PRO A 157 28.46 -2.56 2.83
CA PRO A 157 28.74 -1.25 3.40
C PRO A 157 28.10 -1.22 4.78
N SER A 158 28.88 -0.89 5.82
CA SER A 158 28.39 -0.91 7.20
C SER A 158 27.02 -0.25 7.27
N SER A 159 26.12 -0.74 8.14
CA SER A 159 24.77 -0.16 8.32
C SER A 159 24.81 1.38 8.45
N LEU A 160 25.88 1.90 9.04
CA LEU A 160 26.21 3.32 9.10
C LEU A 160 26.37 3.99 7.72
N THR A 161 27.08 3.36 6.78
CA THR A 161 27.27 3.86 5.41
C THR A 161 25.95 3.92 4.62
N VAL A 162 25.07 2.94 4.82
CA VAL A 162 23.73 2.94 4.21
C VAL A 162 22.89 4.07 4.79
N ILE A 163 22.93 4.26 6.12
CA ILE A 163 22.23 5.36 6.81
C ILE A 163 22.74 6.72 6.34
N GLN A 164 24.06 6.90 6.24
CA GLN A 164 24.67 8.14 5.75
C GLN A 164 24.23 8.48 4.32
N THR A 165 24.15 7.46 3.46
CA THR A 165 23.67 7.62 2.08
C THR A 165 22.20 8.03 2.06
N ARG A 166 21.37 7.42 2.91
CA ARG A 166 19.94 7.75 3.00
C ARG A 166 19.70 9.16 3.57
N ILE A 167 20.49 9.59 4.55
CA ILE A 167 20.44 10.96 5.07
C ILE A 167 20.82 11.97 3.98
N ARG A 168 21.86 11.67 3.18
CA ARG A 168 22.24 12.52 2.04
C ARG A 168 21.11 12.65 1.03
N LEU A 169 20.49 11.54 0.63
CA LEU A 169 19.36 11.55 -0.31
C LEU A 169 18.14 12.31 0.24
N LEU A 170 17.87 12.21 1.55
CA LEU A 170 16.81 12.98 2.19
C LEU A 170 17.13 14.48 2.18
N LYS A 171 18.38 14.86 2.43
CA LYS A 171 18.83 16.26 2.33
C LYS A 171 18.67 16.79 0.91
N ASP A 172 19.09 16.04 -0.11
CA ASP A 172 18.93 16.43 -1.52
C ASP A 172 17.45 16.55 -1.94
N CYS A 173 16.56 15.82 -1.27
CA CYS A 173 15.12 15.94 -1.48
C CYS A 173 14.57 17.22 -0.82
N MET A 174 15.01 17.54 0.39
CA MET A 174 14.65 18.80 1.06
C MET A 174 15.13 20.01 0.24
N ASP A 175 16.39 20.03 -0.18
CA ASP A 175 16.96 21.12 -0.96
C ASP A 175 16.22 21.33 -2.31
N ARG A 176 15.70 20.25 -2.90
CA ARG A 176 14.86 20.33 -4.10
C ARG A 176 13.48 20.91 -3.79
N ARG A 177 12.84 20.44 -2.72
CA ARG A 177 11.53 20.94 -2.28
C ARG A 177 11.59 22.42 -1.93
N ASP A 178 12.66 22.88 -1.28
CA ASP A 178 12.82 24.29 -0.93
C ASP A 178 12.94 25.17 -2.18
N LYS A 179 13.62 24.69 -3.23
CA LYS A 179 13.68 25.37 -4.53
C LYS A 179 12.32 25.42 -5.21
N GLU A 180 11.58 24.31 -5.21
CA GLU A 180 10.22 24.25 -5.75
C GLU A 180 9.29 25.22 -5.01
N PHE A 181 9.37 25.25 -3.68
CA PHE A 181 8.61 26.17 -2.86
C PHE A 181 8.95 27.63 -3.18
N GLN A 182 10.22 27.96 -3.31
CA GLN A 182 10.64 29.31 -3.68
C GLN A 182 10.13 29.70 -5.07
N ALA A 183 10.18 28.79 -6.05
CA ALA A 183 9.66 29.04 -7.39
C ALA A 183 8.13 29.30 -7.39
N VAL A 184 7.38 28.53 -6.59
CA VAL A 184 5.93 28.75 -6.41
C VAL A 184 5.66 30.10 -5.76
N LYS A 185 6.45 30.46 -4.74
CA LYS A 185 6.35 31.76 -4.08
C LYS A 185 6.61 32.91 -5.04
N ASP A 186 7.68 32.82 -5.84
CA ASP A 186 8.02 33.84 -6.84
C ASP A 186 6.93 33.97 -7.91
N GLN A 187 6.35 32.84 -8.34
CA GLN A 187 5.21 32.82 -9.26
C GLN A 187 3.97 33.47 -8.64
N SER A 188 3.69 33.22 -7.37
CA SER A 188 2.56 33.83 -6.65
C SER A 188 2.71 35.34 -6.57
N ILE A 189 3.91 35.83 -6.24
CA ILE A 189 4.20 37.28 -6.19
C ILE A 189 4.02 37.90 -7.58
N ALA A 190 4.56 37.28 -8.63
CA ALA A 190 4.39 37.76 -9.99
C ALA A 190 2.92 37.82 -10.44
N GLN A 191 2.09 36.88 -9.99
CA GLN A 191 0.64 36.89 -10.25
C GLN A 191 -0.07 38.01 -9.49
N GLU A 192 0.29 38.23 -8.23
CA GLU A 192 -0.24 39.33 -7.41
C GLU A 192 0.06 40.70 -8.05
N ASP A 193 1.30 40.90 -8.53
CA ASP A 193 1.69 42.11 -9.25
C ASP A 193 0.89 42.31 -10.54
N GLN A 194 0.66 41.24 -11.31
CA GLN A 194 -0.14 41.29 -12.53
C GLN A 194 -1.61 41.63 -12.25
N ILE A 195 -2.19 41.08 -11.19
CA ILE A 195 -3.56 41.37 -10.79
C ILE A 195 -3.67 42.84 -10.35
N SER A 196 -2.71 43.31 -9.55
CA SER A 196 -2.66 44.69 -9.07
C SER A 196 -2.57 45.68 -10.24
N LEU A 197 -1.69 45.42 -11.21
CA LEU A 197 -1.59 46.22 -12.44
C LEU A 197 -2.89 46.24 -13.26
N LYS A 198 -3.55 45.08 -13.40
CA LYS A 198 -4.85 45.02 -14.09
C LYS A 198 -5.93 45.80 -13.35
N PHE A 199 -5.93 45.74 -12.02
CA PHE A 199 -6.87 46.46 -11.19
C PHE A 199 -6.69 47.98 -11.35
N GLU A 200 -5.46 48.49 -11.26
CA GLU A 200 -5.17 49.91 -11.50
C GLU A 200 -5.61 50.38 -12.90
N GLN A 201 -5.40 49.54 -13.93
CA GLN A 201 -5.85 49.87 -15.29
C GLN A 201 -7.37 49.95 -15.39
N ILE A 202 -8.09 49.10 -14.66
CA ILE A 202 -9.56 49.11 -14.61
C ILE A 202 -10.04 50.36 -13.87
N GLU A 203 -9.43 50.71 -12.73
CA GLU A 203 -9.74 51.94 -11.99
C GLU A 203 -9.55 53.18 -12.87
N LYS A 204 -8.40 53.32 -13.54
CA LYS A 204 -8.15 54.45 -14.45
C LYS A 204 -9.18 54.53 -15.58
N LYS A 205 -9.60 53.38 -16.13
CA LYS A 205 -10.67 53.33 -17.16
C LYS A 205 -12.03 53.73 -16.59
N LEU A 206 -12.33 53.32 -15.36
CA LEU A 206 -13.58 53.65 -14.68
C LEU A 206 -13.64 55.14 -14.35
N GLU A 207 -12.57 55.71 -13.80
CA GLU A 207 -12.45 57.15 -13.54
C GLU A 207 -12.65 57.97 -14.80
N LYS A 208 -11.98 57.59 -15.91
CA LYS A 208 -12.16 58.26 -17.20
C LYS A 208 -13.61 58.21 -17.67
N LYS A 209 -14.29 57.06 -17.54
CA LYS A 209 -15.71 56.94 -17.88
C LYS A 209 -16.60 57.81 -16.98
N ASN A 210 -16.34 57.83 -15.68
CA ASN A 210 -17.09 58.66 -14.74
C ASN A 210 -16.95 60.15 -15.07
N LEU A 211 -15.74 60.61 -15.42
CA LEU A 211 -15.51 61.98 -15.88
C LEU A 211 -16.30 62.31 -17.14
N MET A 212 -16.28 61.42 -18.16
CA MET A 212 -17.06 61.62 -19.39
C MET A 212 -18.58 61.68 -19.12
N VAL A 213 -19.09 60.84 -18.21
CA VAL A 213 -20.50 60.87 -17.80
C VAL A 213 -20.83 62.20 -17.11
N LEU A 214 -19.95 62.68 -16.22
CA LEU A 214 -20.13 63.94 -15.52
C LEU A 214 -20.13 65.15 -16.48
N GLU A 215 -19.23 65.15 -17.47
CA GLU A 215 -19.19 66.16 -18.53
C GLU A 215 -20.49 66.16 -19.35
N ASN A 216 -20.99 64.99 -19.72
CA ASN A 216 -22.25 64.86 -20.44
C ASN A 216 -23.45 65.37 -19.62
N ILE A 217 -23.53 65.02 -18.33
CA ILE A 217 -24.58 65.54 -17.43
C ILE A 217 -24.51 67.07 -17.36
N ASN A 218 -23.31 67.63 -17.22
CA ASN A 218 -23.13 69.08 -17.17
C ASN A 218 -23.51 69.77 -18.48
N LYS A 219 -23.23 69.15 -19.63
CA LYS A 219 -23.64 69.64 -20.94
C LYS A 219 -25.17 69.65 -21.08
N VAL A 220 -25.82 68.53 -20.78
CA VAL A 220 -27.28 68.40 -20.80
C VAL A 220 -27.94 69.41 -19.85
N LYS A 221 -27.39 69.60 -18.65
CA LYS A 221 -27.87 70.61 -17.69
C LYS A 221 -27.81 72.02 -18.26
N LYS A 222 -26.71 72.40 -18.92
CA LYS A 222 -26.58 73.72 -19.56
C LYS A 222 -27.56 73.90 -20.72
N GLU A 223 -27.74 72.87 -21.53
CA GLU A 223 -28.73 72.89 -22.63
C GLU A 223 -30.15 73.06 -22.09
N LEU A 224 -30.52 72.32 -21.03
CA LEU A 224 -31.81 72.46 -20.34
C LEU A 224 -32.02 73.87 -19.79
N ILE A 225 -31.03 74.44 -19.09
CA ILE A 225 -31.11 75.81 -18.57
C ILE A 225 -31.33 76.81 -19.71
N ASN A 226 -30.61 76.67 -20.82
CA ASN A 226 -30.77 77.55 -21.97
C ASN A 226 -32.16 77.43 -22.62
N ILE A 227 -32.72 76.21 -22.69
CA ILE A 227 -34.08 75.98 -23.19
C ILE A 227 -35.10 76.67 -22.29
N VAL A 228 -35.01 76.45 -20.98
CA VAL A 228 -35.93 77.06 -19.99
C VAL A 228 -35.83 78.59 -20.02
N LEU A 229 -34.62 79.15 -20.08
CA LEU A 229 -34.43 80.60 -20.19
C LEU A 229 -35.02 81.17 -21.48
N LYS A 230 -34.90 80.46 -22.60
CA LYS A 230 -35.48 80.85 -23.88
C LYS A 230 -37.02 80.83 -23.81
N GLU A 231 -37.61 79.78 -23.24
CA GLU A 231 -39.06 79.69 -23.06
C GLU A 231 -39.60 80.80 -22.15
N LEU A 232 -38.92 81.09 -21.04
CA LEU A 232 -39.28 82.20 -20.16
C LEU A 232 -39.21 83.56 -20.88
N SER A 233 -38.18 83.79 -21.70
CA SER A 233 -38.07 85.05 -22.46
C SER A 233 -39.18 85.24 -23.51
N THR A 234 -39.75 84.16 -24.03
CA THR A 234 -40.88 84.23 -24.98
C THR A 234 -42.25 84.38 -24.31
N LEU A 235 -42.31 84.31 -22.98
CA LEU A 235 -43.53 84.50 -22.18
C LEU A 235 -43.72 85.95 -21.70
N ASP A 236 -42.66 86.77 -21.77
CA ASP A 236 -42.66 88.19 -21.37
C ASP A 236 -42.92 89.16 -22.55
N ASP A 237 -43.04 88.66 -23.79
CA ASP A 237 -43.50 89.37 -25.00
C ASP A 237 -44.98 89.06 -25.31
#